data_AF-A0A6M6BHM3-F1
#
_entry.id   AF-A0A6M6BHM3-F1
#
_cell.length_a   1.000
_cell.length_b   1.000
_cell.length_c   1.000
_cell.angle_alpha   90.00
_cell.angle_beta   90.00
_cell.angle_gamma   90.00
#
_symmetry.space_group_name_H-M   'P 1'
#
loop_
_entity.id
_entity.type
_entity.pdbx_description
1 polymer ?
#
loop_
_entity_poly.entity_id
_entity_poly.type
_entity_poly.pdbx_seq_one_letter_code
_entity_poly.pdbx_strand_id
1 'polypeptide(L)'
;MKHLLATLLLGTALTTACNRAQPETATEPAAPAPLPGPDLMALTDSGGVAERLILAYGQQYPASEVIMHTRLGDMRIRLYDDTPLHKANFLLLSRKGVFDETVFHRVVKDFAIQGGNSNFRTIDMKEYHLKPEIRPEHFHKYGALAMARYDGAQNPGKLSSNNDFYIVQGKKMSAAEAKASSSRPLTPEQIKAYTTSGGTPGLDGEYTVFGEVVEGLEVIDKIANEPLDPYNWPKKDVCIKMEVVEPQK
;
A
#
# COMPACT_ATOMS: atom_id res chain seq x y z
N MET A 1 24.25 -38.92 85.49
CA MET A 1 25.08 -37.73 85.20
C MET A 1 24.93 -37.38 83.74
N LYS A 2 24.46 -36.16 83.42
CA LYS A 2 24.45 -35.48 82.09
C LYS A 2 23.59 -36.16 81.00
N HIS A 3 22.83 -35.53 80.11
CA HIS A 3 22.19 -34.23 79.89
C HIS A 3 21.13 -34.54 78.78
N LEU A 4 19.85 -34.17 78.90
CA LEU A 4 19.20 -32.94 78.40
C LEU A 4 18.83 -32.95 76.89
N LEU A 5 17.66 -32.34 76.58
CA LEU A 5 16.95 -32.06 75.30
C LEU A 5 16.01 -33.19 74.80
N ALA A 6 14.65 -33.10 74.81
CA ALA A 6 13.68 -32.04 74.46
C ALA A 6 13.93 -31.48 73.04
N THR A 7 13.04 -31.54 72.05
CA THR A 7 11.65 -31.04 72.05
C THR A 7 10.93 -31.42 70.74
N LEU A 8 9.62 -31.69 70.86
CA LEU A 8 8.46 -31.42 69.99
C LEU A 8 8.32 -31.92 68.53
N LEU A 9 7.12 -32.49 68.34
CA LEU A 9 6.40 -32.87 67.11
C LEU A 9 6.20 -31.74 66.10
N LEU A 10 6.11 -32.09 64.81
CA LEU A 10 4.97 -31.71 63.97
C LEU A 10 4.87 -32.65 62.75
N GLY A 11 3.69 -33.25 62.53
CA GLY A 11 3.41 -34.05 61.35
C GLY A 11 2.95 -33.21 60.16
N THR A 12 2.88 -33.83 58.99
CA THR A 12 1.92 -33.58 57.89
C THR A 12 2.20 -34.65 56.82
N ALA A 13 1.25 -35.57 56.62
CA ALA A 13 0.25 -35.56 55.54
C ALA A 13 0.80 -36.10 54.20
N LEU A 14 0.38 -37.33 53.87
CA LEU A 14 0.41 -37.83 52.50
C LEU A 14 -0.46 -36.94 51.62
N THR A 15 0.08 -36.49 50.49
CA THR A 15 -0.74 -36.19 49.31
C THR A 15 -0.13 -36.83 48.07
N THR A 16 -0.98 -37.63 47.46
CA THR A 16 -0.89 -38.28 46.14
C THR A 16 -0.34 -37.35 45.06
N ALA A 17 0.74 -37.79 44.39
CA ALA A 17 1.23 -37.17 43.18
C ALA A 17 0.26 -37.46 42.02
N CYS A 18 -0.57 -36.47 41.66
CA CYS A 18 -1.26 -36.45 40.38
C CYS A 18 -0.24 -36.13 39.29
N ASN A 19 -0.01 -37.07 38.38
CA ASN A 19 0.76 -36.89 37.16
C ASN A 19 0.06 -35.85 36.27
N ARG A 20 0.47 -34.58 36.38
CA ARG A 20 0.01 -33.51 35.49
C ARG A 20 1.11 -33.33 34.45
N ALA A 21 0.88 -33.87 33.25
CA ALA A 21 1.72 -33.55 32.10
C ALA A 21 1.79 -32.02 31.96
N GLN A 22 3.01 -31.49 31.95
CA GLN A 22 3.26 -30.08 31.65
C GLN A 22 2.68 -29.80 30.26
N PRO A 23 1.92 -28.71 30.06
CA PRO A 23 1.63 -28.25 28.71
C PRO A 23 2.97 -28.02 28.01
N GLU A 24 3.16 -28.66 26.87
CA GLU A 24 4.29 -28.37 25.99
C GLU A 24 4.32 -26.86 25.78
N THR A 25 5.46 -26.26 26.13
CA THR A 25 5.73 -24.85 25.89
C THR A 25 5.56 -24.64 24.39
N ALA A 26 4.44 -24.03 23.99
CA ALA A 26 4.29 -23.55 22.62
C ALA A 26 5.46 -22.59 22.39
N THR A 27 6.42 -23.02 21.57
CA THR A 27 7.48 -22.16 21.06
C THR A 27 6.80 -20.93 20.49
N GLU A 28 7.03 -19.78 21.13
CA GLU A 28 6.70 -18.48 20.61
C GLU A 28 7.19 -18.44 19.14
N PRO A 29 6.32 -18.11 18.16
CA PRO A 29 6.75 -18.01 16.78
C PRO A 29 7.97 -17.10 16.73
N ALA A 30 9.09 -17.60 16.18
CA ALA A 30 10.27 -16.79 15.97
C ALA A 30 9.83 -15.47 15.29
N ALA A 31 10.23 -14.34 15.88
CA ALA A 31 9.93 -13.04 15.31
C ALA A 31 10.29 -13.07 13.81
N PRO A 32 9.39 -12.61 12.92
CA PRO A 32 9.66 -12.64 11.49
C PRO A 32 11.00 -11.94 11.24
N ALA A 33 11.84 -12.55 10.40
CA ALA A 33 13.13 -11.98 10.03
C ALA A 33 12.91 -10.52 9.58
N PRO A 34 13.79 -9.57 9.97
CA PRO A 34 13.60 -8.17 9.64
C PRO A 34 13.42 -8.02 8.14
N LEU A 35 12.32 -7.37 7.74
CA LEU A 35 11.95 -7.18 6.35
C LEU A 35 13.11 -6.52 5.61
N PRO A 36 13.66 -7.17 4.58
CA PRO A 36 14.87 -6.69 3.93
C PRO A 36 14.64 -5.36 3.20
N GLY A 37 15.72 -4.64 2.90
CA GLY A 37 15.68 -3.35 2.20
C GLY A 37 16.23 -2.18 3.01
N PRO A 38 16.34 -0.99 2.39
CA PRO A 38 16.96 0.17 3.02
C PRO A 38 16.18 0.63 4.25
N ASP A 39 16.88 1.34 5.14
CA ASP A 39 16.25 2.17 6.17
C ASP A 39 15.47 3.30 5.49
N LEU A 40 14.19 3.45 5.85
CA LEU A 40 13.30 4.47 5.29
C LEU A 40 13.78 5.90 5.62
N MET A 41 14.56 6.08 6.70
CA MET A 41 15.16 7.36 7.06
C MET A 41 16.41 7.71 6.23
N ALA A 42 16.95 6.74 5.49
CA ALA A 42 18.05 6.94 4.54
C ALA A 42 17.58 7.34 3.14
N LEU A 43 16.28 7.20 2.84
CA LEU A 43 15.71 7.56 1.54
C LEU A 43 15.55 9.09 1.47
N THR A 44 16.38 9.73 0.63
CA THR A 44 16.33 11.17 0.40
C THR A 44 16.53 11.51 -1.08
N ASP A 45 16.08 12.70 -1.46
CA ASP A 45 16.31 13.25 -2.80
C ASP A 45 17.78 13.61 -3.06
N SER A 46 18.59 13.76 -1.99
CA SER A 46 19.98 14.19 -2.11
C SER A 46 20.81 13.17 -2.89
N GLY A 47 21.41 13.60 -4.01
CA GLY A 47 22.32 12.78 -4.80
C GLY A 47 21.69 11.50 -5.38
N GLY A 48 20.36 11.46 -5.56
CA GLY A 48 19.65 10.29 -6.08
C GLY A 48 19.73 9.06 -5.16
N VAL A 49 19.91 9.27 -3.84
CA VAL A 49 20.04 8.17 -2.87
C VAL A 49 18.78 7.32 -2.83
N ALA A 50 17.58 7.92 -2.73
CA ALA A 50 16.33 7.19 -2.72
C ALA A 50 16.18 6.30 -3.96
N GLU A 51 16.31 6.89 -5.16
CA GLU A 51 16.21 6.18 -6.44
C GLU A 51 17.16 4.97 -6.50
N ARG A 52 18.44 5.14 -6.18
CA ARG A 52 19.43 4.05 -6.23
C ARG A 52 19.10 2.92 -5.26
N LEU A 53 18.73 3.24 -4.01
CA LEU A 53 18.44 2.24 -2.98
C LEU A 53 17.14 1.49 -3.27
N ILE A 54 16.11 2.20 -3.76
CA ILE A 54 14.82 1.61 -4.11
C ILE A 54 14.97 0.67 -5.32
N LEU A 55 15.67 1.09 -6.37
CA LEU A 55 15.90 0.24 -7.54
C LEU A 55 16.70 -1.02 -7.19
N ALA A 56 17.75 -0.89 -6.35
CA ALA A 56 18.51 -2.03 -5.86
C ALA A 56 17.63 -3.01 -5.05
N TYR A 57 16.76 -2.47 -4.19
CA TYR A 57 15.79 -3.29 -3.44
C TYR A 57 14.82 -4.03 -4.38
N GLY A 58 14.27 -3.36 -5.39
CA GLY A 58 13.33 -3.97 -6.34
C GLY A 58 13.95 -5.11 -7.15
N GLN A 59 15.23 -4.99 -7.51
CA GLN A 59 15.98 -6.06 -8.18
C GLN A 59 16.19 -7.28 -7.27
N GLN A 60 16.44 -7.04 -5.98
CA GLN A 60 16.71 -8.11 -5.02
C GLN A 60 15.43 -8.81 -4.54
N TYR A 61 14.32 -8.09 -4.44
CA TYR A 61 13.04 -8.59 -3.92
C TYR A 61 11.88 -8.33 -4.90
N PRO A 62 11.94 -8.92 -6.10
CA PRO A 62 10.91 -8.72 -7.12
C PRO A 62 9.58 -9.34 -6.69
N ALA A 63 8.49 -8.68 -7.07
CA ALA A 63 7.13 -9.21 -7.04
C ALA A 63 6.33 -8.45 -8.10
N SER A 64 5.23 -9.00 -8.60
CA SER A 64 4.42 -8.32 -9.63
C SER A 64 2.98 -8.06 -9.21
N GLU A 65 2.60 -8.53 -8.02
CA GLU A 65 1.25 -8.36 -7.50
C GLU A 65 1.26 -8.00 -6.02
N VAL A 66 0.27 -7.22 -5.62
CA VAL A 66 -0.10 -7.02 -4.22
C VAL A 66 -1.61 -7.20 -4.05
N ILE A 67 -2.04 -7.64 -2.88
CA ILE A 67 -3.45 -7.63 -2.48
C ILE A 67 -3.63 -6.51 -1.47
N MET A 68 -4.55 -5.60 -1.76
CA MET A 68 -4.94 -4.52 -0.87
C MET A 68 -6.24 -4.91 -0.17
N HIS A 69 -6.19 -5.13 1.14
CA HIS A 69 -7.35 -5.46 1.95
C HIS A 69 -7.98 -4.21 2.54
N THR A 70 -9.31 -4.17 2.53
CA THR A 70 -10.10 -3.12 3.17
C THR A 70 -11.35 -3.74 3.82
N ARG A 71 -12.04 -2.97 4.66
CA ARG A 71 -13.37 -3.38 5.18
C ARG A 71 -14.45 -3.55 4.10
N LEU A 72 -14.19 -3.13 2.86
CA LEU A 72 -15.13 -3.17 1.74
C LEU A 72 -14.82 -4.29 0.73
N GLY A 73 -13.75 -5.05 0.97
CA GLY A 73 -13.27 -6.14 0.13
C GLY A 73 -11.80 -5.97 -0.22
N ASP A 74 -11.31 -6.95 -0.96
CA ASP A 74 -9.91 -7.05 -1.38
C ASP A 74 -9.77 -6.63 -2.84
N MET A 75 -8.66 -5.96 -3.16
CA MET A 75 -8.26 -5.62 -4.52
C MET A 75 -6.93 -6.28 -4.84
N ARG A 76 -6.89 -7.19 -5.82
CA ARG A 76 -5.64 -7.70 -6.37
C ARG A 76 -5.12 -6.69 -7.39
N ILE A 77 -3.90 -6.23 -7.21
CA ILE A 77 -3.26 -5.20 -8.02
C ILE A 77 -2.06 -5.81 -8.72
N ARG A 78 -1.99 -5.66 -10.04
CA ARG A 78 -0.81 -5.95 -10.86
C ARG A 78 0.06 -4.71 -11.00
N LEU A 79 1.37 -4.85 -10.82
CA LEU A 79 2.37 -3.79 -10.96
C LEU A 79 3.16 -3.96 -12.27
N TYR A 80 3.40 -2.87 -12.99
CA TYR A 80 4.06 -2.89 -14.30
C TYR A 80 5.60 -2.93 -14.18
N ASP A 81 6.25 -3.71 -15.05
CA ASP A 81 7.71 -3.90 -15.03
C ASP A 81 8.48 -2.73 -15.64
N ASP A 82 7.85 -1.94 -16.51
CA ASP A 82 8.44 -0.79 -17.20
C ASP A 82 8.29 0.53 -16.41
N THR A 83 7.80 0.45 -15.17
CA THR A 83 7.83 1.49 -14.13
C THR A 83 8.60 1.01 -12.87
N PRO A 84 9.87 0.57 -13.02
CA PRO A 84 10.61 -0.13 -11.97
C PRO A 84 10.80 0.69 -10.70
N LEU A 85 10.95 2.02 -10.78
CA LEU A 85 11.13 2.85 -9.58
C LEU A 85 9.85 2.87 -8.74
N HIS A 86 8.70 3.13 -9.36
CA HIS A 86 7.41 3.16 -8.65
C HIS A 86 7.01 1.78 -8.14
N LYS A 87 7.20 0.73 -8.96
CA LYS A 87 6.97 -0.66 -8.56
C LYS A 87 7.81 -1.03 -7.34
N ALA A 88 9.12 -0.79 -7.38
CA ALA A 88 10.01 -1.13 -6.28
C ALA A 88 9.69 -0.33 -5.00
N ASN A 89 9.38 0.97 -5.15
CA ASN A 89 8.96 1.82 -4.04
C ASN A 89 7.69 1.29 -3.38
N PHE A 90 6.66 0.98 -4.18
CA PHE A 90 5.39 0.49 -3.67
C PHE A 90 5.56 -0.85 -2.94
N LEU A 91 6.35 -1.77 -3.50
CA LEU A 91 6.70 -3.03 -2.83
C LEU A 91 7.49 -2.83 -1.54
N LEU A 92 8.40 -1.85 -1.49
CA LEU A 92 9.16 -1.53 -0.28
C LEU A 92 8.22 -1.06 0.83
N LEU A 93 7.37 -0.07 0.54
CA LEU A 93 6.45 0.50 1.52
C LEU A 93 5.37 -0.50 1.95
N SER A 94 4.89 -1.35 1.03
CA SER A 94 3.99 -2.47 1.37
C SER A 94 4.65 -3.44 2.33
N ARG A 95 5.85 -3.95 2.00
CA ARG A 95 6.54 -4.92 2.87
C ARG A 95 6.93 -4.31 4.21
N LYS A 96 7.33 -3.03 4.27
CA LYS A 96 7.67 -2.31 5.51
C LYS A 96 6.44 -1.99 6.37
N GLY A 97 5.22 -2.30 5.94
CA GLY A 97 3.99 -2.01 6.68
C GLY A 97 3.61 -0.53 6.68
N VAL A 98 4.21 0.27 5.80
CA VAL A 98 3.92 1.71 5.75
C VAL A 98 2.48 1.95 5.33
N PHE A 99 2.01 1.26 4.30
CA PHE A 99 0.63 1.39 3.85
C PHE A 99 -0.40 0.80 4.82
N ASP A 100 0.03 -0.11 5.69
CA ASP A 100 -0.81 -0.74 6.72
C ASP A 100 -1.28 0.22 7.82
N GLU A 101 -0.66 1.39 7.90
CA GLU A 101 -1.01 2.50 8.79
C GLU A 101 -1.73 3.63 8.04
N THR A 102 -2.17 3.39 6.80
CA THR A 102 -2.78 4.42 5.94
C THR A 102 -4.26 4.16 5.68
N VAL A 103 -4.94 5.18 5.19
CA VAL A 103 -6.35 5.13 4.81
C VAL A 103 -6.54 5.73 3.42
N PHE A 104 -7.70 5.47 2.82
CA PHE A 104 -8.21 6.33 1.75
C PHE A 104 -8.66 7.66 2.36
N HIS A 105 -7.83 8.68 2.22
CA HIS A 105 -8.01 9.99 2.85
C HIS A 105 -8.67 11.03 1.94
N ARG A 106 -8.83 10.73 0.65
CA ARG A 106 -9.55 11.60 -0.29
C ARG A 106 -10.27 10.79 -1.36
N VAL A 107 -11.58 10.95 -1.45
CA VAL A 107 -12.44 10.24 -2.39
C VAL A 107 -13.21 11.24 -3.23
N VAL A 108 -13.00 11.23 -4.54
CA VAL A 108 -13.78 12.08 -5.46
C VAL A 108 -14.55 11.16 -6.40
N LYS A 109 -15.87 11.12 -6.20
CA LYS A 109 -16.79 10.33 -7.03
C LYS A 109 -16.60 10.69 -8.51
N ASP A 110 -16.61 9.67 -9.36
CA ASP A 110 -16.42 9.76 -10.80
C ASP A 110 -15.01 10.24 -11.22
N PHE A 111 -14.04 10.17 -10.31
CA PHE A 111 -12.64 10.56 -10.54
C PHE A 111 -11.65 9.53 -9.98
N ALA A 112 -11.44 9.49 -8.66
CA ALA A 112 -10.44 8.61 -8.05
C ALA A 112 -10.63 8.45 -6.54
N ILE A 113 -10.14 7.33 -6.01
CA ILE A 113 -9.94 7.08 -4.58
C ILE A 113 -8.44 7.20 -4.26
N GLN A 114 -8.07 8.11 -3.36
CA GLN A 114 -6.70 8.44 -3.04
C GLN A 114 -6.35 8.00 -1.62
N GLY A 115 -5.23 7.31 -1.48
CA GLY A 115 -4.75 6.71 -0.24
C GLY A 115 -3.23 6.82 -0.09
N GLY A 116 -2.69 6.14 0.91
CA GLY A 116 -1.24 6.11 1.17
C GLY A 116 -0.77 7.08 2.26
N ASN A 117 -1.69 7.81 2.90
CA ASN A 117 -1.41 8.67 4.06
C ASN A 117 -2.40 8.47 5.22
N SER A 118 -2.02 8.92 6.42
CA SER A 118 -2.91 9.04 7.59
C SER A 118 -2.36 10.03 8.62
N ASN A 119 -3.20 10.41 9.58
CA ASN A 119 -2.83 11.26 10.71
C ASN A 119 -2.22 10.49 11.90
N PHE A 120 -2.03 9.17 11.79
CA PHE A 120 -1.66 8.29 12.91
C PHE A 120 -0.54 7.31 12.57
N ARG A 121 0.29 7.65 11.58
CA ARG A 121 1.48 6.87 11.22
C ARG A 121 2.45 6.79 12.40
N THR A 122 2.95 5.60 12.66
CA THR A 122 3.98 5.31 13.67
C THR A 122 5.33 4.95 13.04
N ILE A 123 5.35 4.50 11.78
CA ILE A 123 6.58 4.23 11.04
C ILE A 123 7.23 5.53 10.57
N ASP A 124 8.43 5.80 11.08
CA ASP A 124 9.26 6.92 10.66
C ASP A 124 9.78 6.71 9.23
N MET A 125 9.60 7.73 8.39
CA MET A 125 10.10 7.76 7.02
C MET A 125 10.34 9.21 6.61
N LYS A 126 11.40 9.45 5.85
CA LYS A 126 11.61 10.77 5.23
C LYS A 126 10.73 10.95 4.01
N GLU A 127 10.38 12.21 3.74
CA GLU A 127 9.86 12.58 2.44
C GLU A 127 10.98 12.52 1.39
N TYR A 128 10.65 11.92 0.25
CA TYR A 128 11.46 11.87 -0.95
C TYR A 128 10.52 11.73 -2.14
N HIS A 129 11.05 11.93 -3.33
CA HIS A 129 10.28 11.95 -4.55
C HIS A 129 10.75 10.91 -5.56
N LEU A 130 9.79 10.42 -6.34
CA LEU A 130 10.07 9.51 -7.44
C LEU A 130 10.09 10.29 -8.75
N LYS A 131 11.13 10.06 -9.57
CA LYS A 131 11.17 10.58 -10.94
C LYS A 131 10.03 9.95 -11.75
N PRO A 132 9.33 10.72 -12.61
CA PRO A 132 8.18 10.20 -13.34
C PRO A 132 8.57 9.11 -14.35
N GLU A 133 7.76 8.06 -14.43
CA GLU A 133 7.93 6.94 -15.37
C GLU A 133 6.73 6.88 -16.32
N ILE A 134 6.48 7.99 -17.03
CA ILE A 134 5.30 8.14 -17.90
C ILE A 134 5.43 7.24 -19.14
N ARG A 135 4.49 6.30 -19.28
CA ARG A 135 4.37 5.39 -20.44
C ARG A 135 3.06 5.66 -21.18
N PRO A 136 3.07 5.95 -22.50
CA PRO A 136 1.85 6.11 -23.28
C PRO A 136 0.88 4.91 -23.22
N GLU A 137 1.43 3.72 -22.99
CA GLU A 137 0.70 2.45 -22.85
C GLU A 137 -0.09 2.37 -21.54
N HIS A 138 0.37 3.08 -20.50
CA HIS A 138 -0.28 3.10 -19.17
C HIS A 138 -1.02 4.42 -18.97
N PHE A 139 -2.34 4.35 -19.08
CA PHE A 139 -3.23 5.50 -19.04
C PHE A 139 -4.32 5.33 -17.98
N HIS A 140 -5.00 6.42 -17.64
CA HIS A 140 -5.89 6.51 -16.48
C HIS A 140 -7.29 5.93 -16.75
N LYS A 141 -7.36 4.68 -17.19
CA LYS A 141 -8.60 3.89 -17.28
C LYS A 141 -9.11 3.51 -15.88
N TYR A 142 -10.38 3.14 -15.77
CA TYR A 142 -10.94 2.56 -14.55
C TYR A 142 -10.05 1.42 -14.00
N GLY A 143 -9.75 1.45 -12.70
CA GLY A 143 -8.88 0.49 -12.03
C GLY A 143 -7.38 0.78 -12.13
N ALA A 144 -6.94 1.77 -12.93
CA ALA A 144 -5.53 2.15 -12.99
C ALA A 144 -5.03 2.66 -11.64
N LEU A 145 -3.85 2.18 -11.21
CA LEU A 145 -3.12 2.63 -10.03
C LEU A 145 -2.03 3.61 -10.46
N ALA A 146 -2.05 4.82 -9.91
CA ALA A 146 -1.11 5.87 -10.23
C ALA A 146 -0.62 6.60 -8.97
N MET A 147 0.56 7.19 -9.06
CA MET A 147 1.15 7.94 -7.94
C MET A 147 0.66 9.39 -7.97
N ALA A 148 0.31 9.92 -6.80
CA ALA A 148 -0.04 11.31 -6.64
C ALA A 148 1.20 12.20 -6.79
N ARG A 149 0.96 13.47 -7.14
CA ARG A 149 1.99 14.50 -7.19
C ARG A 149 1.42 15.78 -6.58
N TYR A 150 2.27 16.56 -5.93
CA TYR A 150 1.89 17.81 -5.31
C TYR A 150 2.63 19.00 -5.95
N ASP A 151 2.21 20.21 -5.58
CA ASP A 151 2.85 21.48 -5.91
C ASP A 151 2.83 21.95 -7.37
N GLY A 152 2.18 21.22 -8.28
CA GLY A 152 1.77 21.70 -9.60
C GLY A 152 2.87 22.43 -10.37
N ALA A 153 2.69 23.72 -10.65
CA ALA A 153 3.66 24.55 -11.37
C ALA A 153 5.02 24.69 -10.67
N GLN A 154 5.08 24.48 -9.35
CA GLN A 154 6.31 24.47 -8.55
C GLN A 154 7.02 23.11 -8.59
N ASN A 155 6.40 22.10 -9.21
CA ASN A 155 6.97 20.79 -9.50
C ASN A 155 7.02 20.54 -11.02
N PRO A 156 7.81 21.32 -11.80
CA PRO A 156 7.91 21.16 -13.24
C PRO A 156 8.53 19.81 -13.64
N GLY A 157 9.26 19.17 -12.72
CA GLY A 157 9.84 17.83 -12.90
C GLY A 157 8.82 16.70 -12.85
N LYS A 158 7.53 16.98 -12.55
CA LYS A 158 6.47 15.99 -12.37
C LYS A 158 6.85 14.89 -11.38
N LEU A 159 7.60 15.26 -10.35
CA LEU A 159 8.06 14.35 -9.32
C LEU A 159 6.86 13.82 -8.54
N SER A 160 6.76 12.50 -8.38
CA SER A 160 5.66 11.87 -7.64
C SER A 160 5.97 11.85 -6.15
N SER A 161 4.91 11.86 -5.32
CA SER A 161 5.00 11.50 -3.90
C SER A 161 5.62 10.10 -3.75
N ASN A 162 6.27 9.84 -2.62
CA ASN A 162 6.74 8.51 -2.26
C ASN A 162 5.61 7.58 -1.78
N ASN A 163 4.54 8.09 -1.18
CA ASN A 163 3.53 7.26 -0.54
C ASN A 163 2.10 7.53 -1.01
N ASP A 164 1.76 8.73 -1.48
CA ASP A 164 0.38 9.02 -1.84
C ASP A 164 0.07 8.51 -3.24
N PHE A 165 -0.89 7.59 -3.33
CA PHE A 165 -1.33 6.96 -4.57
C PHE A 165 -2.84 7.14 -4.75
N TYR A 166 -3.34 6.87 -5.96
CA TYR A 166 -4.76 6.79 -6.21
C TYR A 166 -5.10 5.67 -7.18
N ILE A 167 -6.33 5.15 -7.03
CA ILE A 167 -6.94 4.20 -7.97
C ILE A 167 -8.05 4.95 -8.70
N VAL A 168 -8.03 4.87 -10.03
CA VAL A 168 -9.00 5.55 -10.89
C VAL A 168 -10.36 4.87 -10.78
N GLN A 169 -11.37 5.65 -10.37
CA GLN A 169 -12.78 5.30 -10.63
C GLN A 169 -13.19 5.87 -11.99
N GLY A 170 -12.97 7.17 -12.19
CA GLY A 170 -13.36 7.88 -13.41
C GLY A 170 -14.85 7.77 -13.72
N LYS A 171 -15.22 8.25 -14.92
CA LYS A 171 -16.56 8.04 -15.48
C LYS A 171 -16.48 7.59 -16.92
N LYS A 172 -17.53 6.90 -17.36
CA LYS A 172 -17.78 6.68 -18.78
C LYS A 172 -18.10 8.02 -19.44
N MET A 173 -17.59 8.20 -20.65
CA MET A 173 -17.80 9.43 -21.41
C MET A 173 -17.85 9.13 -22.90
N SER A 174 -18.46 10.01 -23.69
CA SER A 174 -18.41 9.91 -25.14
C SER A 174 -16.98 10.09 -25.66
N ALA A 175 -16.72 9.61 -26.89
CA ALA A 175 -15.42 9.81 -27.53
C ALA A 175 -15.07 11.31 -27.70
N ALA A 176 -16.07 12.18 -27.86
CA ALA A 176 -15.88 13.62 -27.96
C ALA A 176 -15.45 14.21 -26.61
N GLU A 177 -16.11 13.85 -25.51
CA GLU A 177 -15.75 14.29 -24.15
C GLU A 177 -14.36 13.76 -23.73
N ALA A 178 -14.03 12.51 -24.08
CA ALA A 178 -12.71 11.95 -23.83
C ALA A 178 -11.61 12.77 -24.52
N LYS A 179 -11.81 13.09 -25.81
CA LYS A 179 -10.87 13.93 -26.56
C LYS A 179 -10.78 15.35 -26.01
N ALA A 180 -11.91 15.93 -25.58
CA ALA A 180 -11.96 17.30 -25.05
C ALA A 180 -11.31 17.42 -23.66
N SER A 181 -11.32 16.36 -22.86
CA SER A 181 -10.71 16.33 -21.53
C SER A 181 -9.22 15.95 -21.54
N SER A 182 -8.71 15.43 -22.65
CA SER A 182 -7.30 15.06 -22.80
C SER A 182 -6.47 16.24 -23.32
N SER A 183 -5.26 16.41 -22.76
CA SER A 183 -4.26 17.36 -23.26
C SER A 183 -3.52 16.84 -24.50
N ARG A 184 -3.74 15.57 -24.88
CA ARG A 184 -3.03 14.87 -25.96
C ARG A 184 -3.99 14.07 -26.86
N PRO A 185 -3.61 13.77 -28.11
CA PRO A 185 -4.37 12.84 -28.94
C PRO A 185 -4.50 11.47 -28.27
N LEU A 186 -5.71 10.92 -28.27
CA LEU A 186 -6.01 9.61 -27.72
C LEU A 186 -5.95 8.52 -28.79
N THR A 187 -5.41 7.35 -28.44
CA THR A 187 -5.42 6.16 -29.30
C THR A 187 -6.82 5.55 -29.38
N PRO A 188 -7.11 4.71 -30.39
CA PRO A 188 -8.38 3.97 -30.45
C PRO A 188 -8.65 3.12 -29.20
N GLU A 189 -7.60 2.55 -28.60
CA GLU A 189 -7.69 1.77 -27.38
C GLU A 189 -8.09 2.63 -26.17
N GLN A 190 -7.47 3.79 -26.01
CA GLN A 190 -7.83 4.75 -24.95
C GLN A 190 -9.28 5.21 -25.09
N ILE A 191 -9.69 5.59 -26.30
CA ILE A 191 -11.09 5.98 -26.57
C ILE A 191 -12.05 4.85 -26.22
N LYS A 192 -11.73 3.60 -26.61
CA LYS A 192 -12.54 2.43 -26.25
C LYS A 192 -12.63 2.26 -24.74
N ALA A 193 -11.52 2.34 -24.01
CA ALA A 193 -11.52 2.21 -22.56
C ALA A 193 -12.40 3.28 -21.87
N TYR A 194 -12.25 4.56 -22.25
CA TYR A 194 -13.03 5.66 -21.65
C TYR A 194 -14.52 5.64 -21.99
N THR A 195 -14.89 5.10 -23.15
CA THR A 195 -16.29 4.97 -23.56
C THR A 195 -16.99 3.74 -22.95
N THR A 196 -16.23 2.71 -22.58
CA THR A 196 -16.79 1.42 -22.13
C THR A 196 -16.73 1.23 -20.62
N SER A 197 -15.54 1.43 -20.03
CA SER A 197 -15.29 1.24 -18.60
C SER A 197 -15.22 2.57 -17.86
N GLY A 198 -14.72 3.62 -18.53
CA GLY A 198 -14.50 4.93 -17.94
C GLY A 198 -13.04 5.17 -17.57
N GLY A 199 -12.77 6.37 -17.07
CA GLY A 199 -11.43 6.79 -16.67
C GLY A 199 -11.31 8.31 -16.58
N THR A 200 -10.08 8.79 -16.60
CA THR A 200 -9.73 10.19 -16.39
C THR A 200 -8.68 10.67 -17.41
N PRO A 201 -9.06 10.94 -18.68
CA PRO A 201 -8.12 11.25 -19.76
C PRO A 201 -7.22 12.45 -19.49
N GLY A 202 -7.70 13.43 -18.70
CA GLY A 202 -6.94 14.64 -18.37
C GLY A 202 -5.69 14.39 -17.50
N LEU A 203 -5.49 13.18 -16.97
CA LEU A 203 -4.29 12.80 -16.22
C LEU A 203 -3.24 12.09 -17.09
N ASP A 204 -3.58 11.71 -18.33
CA ASP A 204 -2.67 10.99 -19.21
C ASP A 204 -1.46 11.83 -19.60
N GLY A 205 -0.27 11.24 -19.50
CA GLY A 205 0.98 11.95 -19.75
C GLY A 205 1.44 12.86 -18.59
N GLU A 206 0.64 12.96 -17.53
CA GLU A 206 0.89 13.83 -16.40
C GLU A 206 1.33 13.07 -15.14
N TYR A 207 0.80 11.87 -14.92
CA TYR A 207 1.07 11.07 -13.72
C TYR A 207 1.56 9.67 -14.11
N THR A 208 2.44 9.10 -13.29
CA THR A 208 2.92 7.73 -13.48
C THR A 208 1.80 6.75 -13.11
N VAL A 209 1.25 6.07 -14.10
CA VAL A 209 0.44 4.87 -13.89
C VAL A 209 1.40 3.68 -13.81
N PHE A 210 1.45 3.01 -12.67
CA PHE A 210 2.44 1.96 -12.38
C PHE A 210 1.82 0.60 -12.07
N GLY A 211 0.50 0.50 -12.13
CA GLY A 211 -0.22 -0.76 -12.00
C GLY A 211 -1.71 -0.62 -12.30
N GLU A 212 -2.46 -1.68 -12.03
CA GLU A 212 -3.92 -1.69 -12.11
C GLU A 212 -4.53 -2.76 -11.22
N VAL A 213 -5.76 -2.53 -10.78
CA VAL A 213 -6.59 -3.53 -10.13
C VAL A 213 -7.05 -4.55 -11.18
N VAL A 214 -6.75 -5.82 -10.93
CA VAL A 214 -7.11 -6.96 -11.82
C VAL A 214 -8.21 -7.84 -11.24
N GLU A 215 -8.42 -7.82 -9.92
CA GLU A 215 -9.55 -8.46 -9.23
C GLU A 215 -10.09 -7.54 -8.14
N GLY A 216 -11.40 -7.58 -7.88
CA GLY A 216 -12.04 -6.72 -6.87
C GLY A 216 -12.31 -5.30 -7.33
N LEU A 217 -12.47 -5.06 -8.64
CA LEU A 217 -12.76 -3.73 -9.20
C LEU A 217 -13.97 -3.05 -8.55
N GLU A 218 -15.00 -3.82 -8.19
CA GLU A 218 -16.21 -3.30 -7.53
C GLU A 218 -15.93 -2.69 -6.14
N VAL A 219 -14.80 -3.02 -5.51
CA VAL A 219 -14.39 -2.41 -4.24
C VAL A 219 -14.08 -0.93 -4.43
N ILE A 220 -13.58 -0.52 -5.60
CA ILE A 220 -13.35 0.89 -5.95
C ILE A 220 -14.66 1.68 -5.84
N ASP A 221 -15.74 1.14 -6.40
CA ASP A 221 -17.06 1.79 -6.35
C ASP A 221 -17.67 1.78 -4.95
N LYS A 222 -17.45 0.73 -4.17
CA LYS A 222 -17.88 0.71 -2.76
C LYS A 222 -17.20 1.84 -1.97
N ILE A 223 -15.89 2.01 -2.12
CA ILE A 223 -15.13 3.09 -1.46
C ILE A 223 -15.62 4.45 -1.95
N ALA A 224 -15.80 4.62 -3.26
CA ALA A 224 -16.22 5.87 -3.86
C ALA A 224 -17.66 6.32 -3.48
N ASN A 225 -18.49 5.39 -2.98
CA ASN A 225 -19.84 5.67 -2.51
C ASN A 225 -19.94 5.79 -0.98
N GLU A 226 -18.83 5.73 -0.24
CA GLU A 226 -18.84 5.97 1.20
C GLU A 226 -19.29 7.40 1.52
N PRO A 227 -20.04 7.62 2.62
CA PRO A 227 -20.34 8.97 3.08
C PRO A 227 -19.06 9.73 3.40
N LEU A 228 -18.89 10.91 2.80
CA LEU A 228 -17.70 11.75 2.95
C LEU A 228 -17.97 12.94 3.88
N ASP A 229 -16.92 13.44 4.51
CA ASP A 229 -16.90 14.74 5.17
C ASP A 229 -16.70 15.88 4.14
N PRO A 230 -16.73 17.16 4.56
CA PRO A 230 -16.52 18.30 3.67
C PRO A 230 -15.16 18.36 2.96
N TYR A 231 -14.17 17.59 3.41
CA TYR A 231 -12.83 17.53 2.84
C TYR A 231 -12.66 16.35 1.86
N ASN A 232 -13.75 15.63 1.56
CA ASN A 232 -13.76 14.39 0.79
C ASN A 232 -13.08 13.20 1.48
N TRP A 233 -12.96 13.24 2.81
CA TRP A 233 -12.48 12.13 3.61
C TRP A 233 -13.66 11.22 4.01
N PRO A 234 -13.58 9.88 3.89
CA PRO A 234 -14.64 8.98 4.32
C PRO A 234 -14.97 9.12 5.81
N LYS A 235 -16.23 9.40 6.17
CA LYS A 235 -16.66 9.56 7.58
C LYS A 235 -16.34 8.36 8.46
N LYS A 236 -16.29 7.18 7.85
CA LYS A 236 -15.73 5.97 8.44
C LYS A 236 -14.50 5.60 7.65
N ASP A 237 -13.34 5.67 8.30
CA ASP A 237 -12.07 5.35 7.68
C ASP A 237 -12.12 4.01 6.93
N VAL A 238 -11.50 4.01 5.75
CA VAL A 238 -11.22 2.82 4.98
C VAL A 238 -9.72 2.57 5.09
N CYS A 239 -9.34 1.85 6.14
CA CYS A 239 -7.95 1.47 6.38
C CYS A 239 -7.47 0.48 5.31
N ILE A 240 -6.17 0.58 5.01
CA ILE A 240 -5.48 -0.25 4.03
C ILE A 240 -4.61 -1.27 4.78
N LYS A 241 -4.59 -2.52 4.28
CA LYS A 241 -3.55 -3.50 4.59
C LYS A 241 -3.01 -4.06 3.29
N MET A 242 -1.69 -4.25 3.21
CA MET A 242 -1.02 -4.72 2.01
C MET A 242 -0.42 -6.11 2.22
N GLU A 243 -0.74 -7.02 1.31
CA GLU A 243 -0.07 -8.31 1.16
C GLU A 243 0.70 -8.32 -0.16
N VAL A 244 2.02 -8.55 -0.13
CA VAL A 244 2.79 -8.76 -1.36
C VAL A 244 2.69 -10.21 -1.79
N VAL A 245 2.26 -10.46 -3.03
CA VAL A 245 2.19 -11.81 -3.57
C VAL A 245 3.59 -12.23 -4.04
N GLU A 246 4.23 -13.07 -3.24
CA GLU A 246 5.59 -13.53 -3.53
C GLU A 246 5.63 -14.46 -4.76
N PRO A 247 6.63 -14.33 -5.64
CA PRO A 247 6.76 -15.19 -6.81
C PRO A 247 6.98 -16.64 -6.38
N GLN A 248 6.33 -17.58 -7.08
CA GLN A 248 6.59 -18.99 -6.85
C GLN A 248 8.00 -19.33 -7.33
N LYS A 249 8.78 -19.97 -6.45
CA LYS A 249 10.16 -20.39 -6.71
C LYS A 249 10.25 -21.56 -7.67
#